data_AF-A0A7K9EUJ5-F1
#
_entry.id   AF-A0A7K9EUJ5-F1
#
_cell.length_a   1.000
_cell.length_b   1.000
_cell.length_c   1.000
_cell.angle_alpha   90.00
_cell.angle_beta   90.00
_cell.angle_gamma   90.00
#
_symmetry.space_group_name_H-M   'P 1'
#
loop_
_entity.id
_entity.type
_entity.pdbx_description
1 polymer ?
#
loop_
_entity_poly.entity_id
_entity_poly.type
_entity_poly.pdbx_seq_one_letter_code
_entity_poly.pdbx_strand_id
1 'polypeptide(L)' 'GEEERPFRCGRCGRSFSWKESLLIHRRSHAAERSHKCPECGRGFSRSGNLQVHRRVHTGERPFAC' A
#
# COMPACT_ATOMS: atom_id res chain seq x y z
N GLY A 1 17.48 -27.09 7.83
CA GLY A 1 18.16 -26.25 6.83
C GLY A 1 17.21 -25.12 6.54
N GLU A 2 17.48 -23.98 7.14
CA GLU A 2 16.56 -22.87 7.26
C GLU A 2 16.55 -22.02 5.97
N GLU A 3 15.40 -21.38 5.73
CA GLU A 3 15.18 -20.32 4.75
C GLU A 3 15.06 -20.73 3.26
N GLU A 4 13.97 -21.41 2.89
CA GLU A 4 13.56 -21.48 1.46
C GLU A 4 13.21 -20.10 0.86
N ARG A 5 13.02 -19.08 1.72
CA ARG A 5 12.62 -17.71 1.36
C ARG A 5 13.16 -16.65 2.34
N PRO A 6 14.48 -16.38 2.37
CA PRO A 6 15.08 -15.43 3.31
C PRO A 6 14.67 -13.98 3.02
N PHE A 7 14.21 -13.67 1.81
CA PHE A 7 13.94 -12.30 1.40
C PHE A 7 12.49 -11.89 1.71
N ARG A 8 12.26 -11.25 2.85
CA ARG A 8 10.93 -10.76 3.28
C ARG A 8 10.68 -9.29 2.90
N CYS A 9 9.47 -8.99 2.42
CA CYS A 9 9.00 -7.63 2.22
C CYS A 9 8.59 -6.98 3.55
N GLY A 10 9.31 -5.94 3.98
CA GLY A 10 8.96 -5.18 5.20
C GLY A 10 7.62 -4.44 5.15
N ARG A 11 6.98 -4.30 3.98
CA ARG A 11 5.71 -3.60 3.83
C ARG A 11 4.48 -4.49 3.99
N CYS A 12 4.52 -5.71 3.46
CA CYS A 12 3.37 -6.63 3.48
C CYS A 12 3.71 -8.03 4.01
N GLY A 13 4.95 -8.25 4.46
CA GLY A 13 5.39 -9.51 5.06
C GLY A 13 5.62 -10.67 4.08
N ARG A 14 5.40 -10.49 2.77
CA ARG A 14 5.58 -11.55 1.77
C ARG A 14 7.04 -11.95 1.61
N SER A 15 7.34 -13.25 1.65
CA SER A 15 8.69 -13.80 1.51
C SER A 15 8.97 -14.35 0.11
N PHE A 16 10.22 -14.26 -0.32
CA PHE A 16 10.71 -14.66 -1.64
C PHE A 16 12.02 -15.45 -1.51
N SER A 17 12.23 -16.39 -2.42
CA SER A 17 13.46 -17.21 -2.50
C SER A 17 14.64 -16.42 -3.07
N TRP A 18 14.36 -15.38 -3.85
CA TRP A 18 15.38 -14.57 -4.52
C TRP A 18 15.21 -13.08 -4.23
N LYS A 19 16.35 -12.38 -4.09
CA LYS A 19 16.40 -10.92 -3.88
C LYS A 19 15.76 -10.16 -5.06
N GLU A 20 15.94 -10.65 -6.29
CA GLU A 20 15.37 -10.03 -7.49
C GLU A 20 13.83 -10.03 -7.45
N SER A 21 13.22 -11.16 -7.07
CA SER A 21 11.76 -11.26 -6.92
C SER A 21 11.24 -10.28 -5.87
N LEU A 22 11.95 -10.11 -4.75
CA LEU A 22 11.62 -9.09 -3.75
C LEU A 22 11.74 -7.67 -4.33
N LEU A 23 12.76 -7.37 -5.14
CA LEU A 23 12.96 -6.05 -5.75
C LEU A 23 11.86 -5.72 -6.78
N ILE A 24 11.46 -6.67 -7.62
CA ILE A 24 10.34 -6.50 -8.56
C ILE A 24 9.03 -6.31 -7.78
N HIS A 25 8.80 -7.12 -6.74
CA HIS A 25 7.64 -6.94 -5.86
C HIS A 25 7.62 -5.59 -5.15
N ARG A 26 8.77 -5.07 -4.69
CA ARG A 26 8.85 -3.72 -4.12
C ARG A 26 8.48 -2.62 -5.12
N ARG A 27 8.66 -2.84 -6.42
CA ARG A 27 8.18 -1.91 -7.46
C ARG A 27 6.66 -1.94 -7.62
N SER A 28 6.01 -3.11 -7.45
CA SER A 28 4.54 -3.16 -7.45
C SER A 28 3.96 -2.30 -6.32
N HIS A 29 4.61 -2.26 -5.16
CA HIS A 29 4.22 -1.40 -4.05
C HIS A 29 4.31 0.11 -4.35
N ALA A 30 5.23 0.51 -5.21
CA ALA A 30 5.35 1.88 -5.69
C ALA A 30 4.24 2.20 -6.72
N ALA A 31 3.93 1.24 -7.60
CA ALA A 31 2.88 1.36 -8.61
C ALA A 31 1.45 1.26 -8.04
N GLU A 32 1.23 0.47 -6.98
CA GLU A 32 -0.08 0.28 -6.34
C GLU A 32 -0.62 1.55 -5.66
N ARG A 33 0.22 2.57 -5.48
CA ARG A 33 -0.07 3.68 -4.57
C ARG A 33 0.49 5.01 -5.06
N SER A 34 0.21 5.37 -6.30
CA SER A 34 0.41 6.75 -6.78
C SER A 34 -0.35 7.76 -5.91
N HIS A 35 -1.47 7.35 -5.30
CA HIS A 35 -2.30 8.20 -4.45
C HIS A 35 -2.19 7.80 -2.99
N LYS A 36 -1.26 8.43 -2.25
CA LYS A 36 -1.09 8.21 -0.81
C LYS A 36 -1.88 9.24 0.00
N CYS A 37 -2.51 8.78 1.08
CA CYS A 37 -3.10 9.63 2.10
C CYS A 37 -1.97 10.32 2.88
N PRO A 38 -1.95 11.65 2.96
CA PRO A 38 -0.92 12.38 3.70
C PRO A 38 -1.06 12.19 5.22
N GLU A 39 -2.28 11.88 5.71
CA GLU A 39 -2.58 11.80 7.15
C GLU A 39 -2.14 10.47 7.76
N CYS A 40 -2.28 9.36 7.03
CA CYS A 40 -1.97 8.02 7.55
C CYS A 40 -1.04 7.19 6.65
N GLY A 41 -0.57 7.74 5.52
CA GLY A 41 0.33 7.05 4.59
C GLY A 41 -0.32 5.90 3.80
N ARG A 42 -1.61 5.61 4.01
CA ARG A 42 -2.35 4.59 3.27
C ARG A 42 -2.44 4.98 1.81
N GLY A 43 -2.00 4.12 0.90
CA GLY A 43 -2.13 4.40 -0.53
C GLY A 43 -3.24 3.64 -1.22
N PHE A 44 -3.67 4.22 -2.33
CA PHE A 44 -4.79 3.80 -3.16
C PHE A 44 -4.36 3.74 -4.62
N SER A 45 -4.96 2.81 -5.37
CA SER A 45 -4.72 2.62 -6.81
C SER A 45 -5.38 3.70 -7.68
N ARG A 46 -6.38 4.43 -7.14
CA ARG A 46 -7.12 5.50 -7.86
C ARG A 46 -7.27 6.73 -6.96
N SER A 47 -7.20 7.92 -7.56
CA SER A 47 -7.35 9.21 -6.86
C SER A 47 -8.72 9.35 -6.19
N GLY A 48 -9.79 8.89 -6.84
CA GLY A 48 -11.15 8.91 -6.28
C GLY A 48 -11.28 8.13 -4.97
N ASN A 49 -10.62 6.97 -4.87
CA ASN A 49 -10.61 6.17 -3.65
C ASN A 49 -9.86 6.89 -2.51
N LEU A 50 -8.75 7.59 -2.84
CA LEU A 50 -8.06 8.44 -1.87
C LEU A 50 -8.96 9.60 -1.40
N GLN A 51 -9.68 10.26 -2.31
CA GLN A 51 -10.54 11.40 -1.97
C GLN A 51 -11.69 10.98 -1.06
N VAL A 52 -12.34 9.85 -1.34
CA VAL A 52 -13.38 9.29 -0.46
C VAL A 52 -12.77 8.90 0.89
N HIS A 53 -11.59 8.27 0.90
CA HIS A 53 -10.92 7.90 2.14
C HIS A 53 -10.62 9.11 3.04
N ARG A 54 -10.20 10.25 2.48
CA ARG A 54 -9.91 11.47 3.26
C ARG A 54 -11.10 11.95 4.08
N ARG A 55 -12.34 11.66 3.65
CA ARG A 55 -13.57 12.01 4.40
C ARG A 55 -13.65 11.32 5.75
N VAL A 56 -12.97 10.18 5.93
CA VAL A 56 -12.89 9.49 7.23
C VAL A 56 -12.12 10.30 8.25
N HIS A 57 -11.11 11.08 7.82
CA HIS A 57 -10.33 11.92 8.73
C HIS A 57 -11.01 13.28 8.98
N THR A 58 -11.65 13.85 7.96
CA THR A 58 -12.35 15.14 8.11
C THR A 58 -13.74 15.01 8.73
N GLY A 59 -14.32 13.81 8.75
CA GLY A 59 -15.70 13.60 9.18
C GLY A 59 -16.75 14.22 8.25
N GLU A 60 -16.36 14.64 7.04
CA GLU A 60 -17.28 15.23 6.07
C GLU A 60 -18.41 14.25 5.72
N ARG A 61 -19.65 14.67 5.98
CA ARG A 61 -20.87 14.01 5.54
C ARG A 61 -21.51 14.87 4.45
N PRO A 62 -21.16 14.65 3.17
CA PRO A 62 -21.67 15.47 2.06
C PRO A 62 -23.17 15.25 1.78
N PHE A 63 -23.76 14.20 2.34
CA PHE A 63 -25.18 13.94 2.27
C PHE A 63 -25.80 14.19 3.64
N ALA A 64 -26.63 15.22 3.72
CA ALA A 64 -27.56 15.43 4.82
C ALA A 64 -28.76 14.49 4.63
N CYS A 65 -29.33 14.04 5.75
CA CYS A 65 -30.57 13.26 5.77
C CYS A 65 -31.78 14.19 5.60
#